data_AF-A0A1X7UGE8-F1
#
_entry.id   AF-A0A1X7UGE8-F1
#
_cell.length_a   1.000
_cell.length_b   1.000
_cell.length_c   1.000
_cell.angle_alpha   90.00
_cell.angle_beta   90.00
_cell.angle_gamma   90.00
#
_symmetry.space_group_name_H-M   'P 1'
#
loop_
_entity.id
_entity.type
_entity.pdbx_description
1 polymer ?
#
loop_
_entity_poly.entity_id
_entity_poly.type
_entity_poly.pdbx_seq_one_letter_code
_entity_poly.pdbx_strand_id
1 'polypeptide(L)'
;WLRVILIYVISGVGGLLISGIFIPETVSVGASGSLFGLLGVQLVELLQGWKWVKNPCAQLTKLLIFDIILLVLGTLPYIDNYANIGGFLFGTVSAFVFVPYISVGKWDK
;
A
#
# COMPACT_ATOMS: atom_id res chain seq x y z
N TRP A 1 -13.73 -5.95 6.72
CA TRP A 1 -12.91 -7.11 7.11
C TRP A 1 -12.52 -7.98 5.92
N LEU A 2 -13.41 -8.75 5.28
CA LEU A 2 -13.04 -9.64 4.15
C LEU A 2 -12.28 -8.94 3.00
N ARG A 3 -12.69 -7.73 2.62
CA ARG A 3 -12.04 -6.96 1.54
C ARG A 3 -10.58 -6.61 1.87
N VAL A 4 -10.33 -6.18 3.10
CA VAL A 4 -8.98 -5.82 3.57
C VAL A 4 -8.09 -7.07 3.65
N ILE A 5 -8.65 -8.21 4.08
CA ILE A 5 -7.93 -9.49 4.10
C ILE A 5 -7.55 -9.92 2.68
N LEU A 6 -8.46 -9.80 1.71
CA LEU A 6 -8.17 -10.11 0.30
C LEU A 6 -7.07 -9.22 -0.25
N ILE A 7 -7.17 -7.90 -0.02
CA ILE A 7 -6.14 -6.95 -0.47
C ILE A 7 -4.78 -7.27 0.17
N TYR A 8 -4.74 -7.58 1.47
CA TYR A 8 -3.52 -7.94 2.19
C TYR A 8 -2.84 -9.21 1.64
N VAL A 9 -3.64 -10.22 1.28
CA VAL A 9 -3.13 -11.47 0.70
C VAL A 9 -2.63 -11.23 -0.73
N ILE A 10 -3.40 -10.50 -1.54
CA ILE A 10 -3.03 -10.20 -2.94
C ILE A 10 -1.75 -9.34 -2.99
N SER A 11 -1.66 -8.31 -2.14
CA SER A 11 -0.48 -7.44 -2.08
C SER A 11 0.75 -8.19 -1.56
N GLY A 12 0.58 -9.08 -0.58
CA GLY A 12 1.66 -9.95 -0.08
C GLY A 12 2.20 -10.89 -1.13
N VAL A 13 1.31 -11.64 -1.79
CA VAL A 13 1.69 -12.57 -2.86
C VAL A 13 2.30 -11.81 -4.04
N GLY A 14 1.71 -10.69 -4.46
CA GLY A 14 2.23 -9.85 -5.54
C GLY A 14 3.61 -9.25 -5.24
N GLY A 15 3.83 -8.80 -4.00
CA GLY A 15 5.13 -8.31 -3.56
C GLY A 15 6.21 -9.39 -3.58
N LEU A 16 5.92 -10.57 -3.04
CA LEU A 16 6.86 -11.70 -3.04
C LEU A 16 7.17 -12.20 -4.47
N LEU A 17 6.18 -12.21 -5.37
CA LEU A 17 6.39 -12.57 -6.77
C LEU A 17 7.32 -11.59 -7.50
N ILE A 18 7.15 -10.28 -7.28
CA ILE A 18 8.02 -9.25 -7.88
C ILE A 18 9.46 -9.39 -7.37
N SER A 19 9.62 -9.60 -6.06
CA SER A 19 10.92 -9.86 -5.45
C SER A 19 11.60 -11.09 -6.04
N GLY A 20 10.88 -12.21 -6.16
CA GLY A 20 11.43 -13.45 -6.73
C GLY A 20 11.81 -13.35 -8.22
N ILE A 21 11.22 -12.42 -8.98
CA ILE A 21 11.59 -12.16 -10.38
C ILE A 21 12.85 -11.28 -10.46
N PHE A 22 12.96 -10.26 -9.61
CA PHE A 22 14.06 -9.29 -9.67
C PHE A 22 15.34 -9.77 -8.98
N ILE A 23 15.23 -10.52 -7.88
CA ILE A 23 16.39 -11.03 -7.12
C ILE A 23 16.15 -12.51 -6.80
N PRO A 24 16.41 -13.42 -7.76
CA PRO A 24 16.20 -14.85 -7.55
C PRO A 24 17.20 -15.49 -6.56
N GLU A 25 18.32 -14.82 -6.28
CA GLU A 25 19.40 -15.37 -5.42
C GLU A 25 19.17 -15.15 -3.92
N THR A 26 18.20 -14.30 -3.53
CA THR A 26 17.91 -14.03 -2.12
C THR A 26 16.48 -14.44 -1.78
N VAL A 27 16.34 -15.34 -0.81
CA VAL A 27 15.03 -15.73 -0.29
C VAL A 27 14.49 -14.58 0.57
N SER A 28 13.65 -13.75 -0.03
CA SER A 28 12.94 -12.69 0.68
C SER A 28 11.59 -13.22 1.18
N VAL A 29 11.40 -13.21 2.50
CA VAL A 29 10.15 -13.63 3.14
C VAL A 29 9.78 -12.56 4.16
N GLY A 30 8.60 -11.99 4.05
CA GLY A 30 8.18 -10.94 4.97
C GLY A 30 6.74 -10.53 4.81
N ALA A 31 6.13 -10.15 5.94
CA ALA A 31 4.82 -9.50 5.96
C ALA A 31 4.88 -8.02 5.54
N SER A 32 6.09 -7.47 5.32
CA SER A 32 6.30 -6.06 4.97
C SER A 32 5.62 -5.69 3.66
N GLY A 33 5.72 -6.53 2.61
CA GLY A 33 5.07 -6.27 1.33
C GLY A 33 3.55 -6.09 1.45
N SER A 34 2.89 -6.89 2.29
CA SER A 34 1.46 -6.73 2.56
C SER A 34 1.14 -5.44 3.34
N LEU A 35 1.99 -5.04 4.28
CA LEU A 35 1.84 -3.80 5.04
C LEU A 35 1.99 -2.57 4.13
N PHE A 36 2.98 -2.57 3.23
CA PHE A 36 3.11 -1.58 2.17
C PHE A 36 1.89 -1.57 1.24
N GLY A 37 1.30 -2.73 0.96
CA GLY A 37 0.03 -2.81 0.25
C GLY A 37 -1.15 -2.13 0.97
N LEU A 38 -1.21 -2.20 2.30
CA LEU A 38 -2.21 -1.48 3.10
C LEU A 38 -1.98 0.03 3.10
N LEU A 39 -0.73 0.49 3.06
CA LEU A 39 -0.42 1.92 2.85
C LEU A 39 -0.95 2.40 1.49
N GLY A 40 -0.87 1.55 0.46
CA GLY A 40 -1.50 1.79 -0.84
C GLY A 40 -3.03 1.92 -0.76
N VAL A 41 -3.70 1.10 0.06
CA VAL A 41 -5.15 1.24 0.32
C VAL A 41 -5.47 2.60 0.93
N GLN A 42 -4.70 3.01 1.93
CA GLN A 42 -4.91 4.27 2.64
C GLN A 42 -4.66 5.49 1.73
N LEU A 43 -3.76 5.37 0.75
CA LEU A 43 -3.57 6.36 -0.31
C LEU A 43 -4.82 6.47 -1.20
N VAL A 44 -5.42 5.36 -1.61
CA VAL A 44 -6.66 5.36 -2.43
C VAL A 44 -7.83 5.96 -1.65
N GLU A 45 -7.97 5.66 -0.36
CA GLU A 45 -8.98 6.27 0.50
C GLU A 45 -8.80 7.79 0.61
N LEU A 46 -7.56 8.27 0.76
CA LEU A 46 -7.26 9.71 0.80
C LEU A 46 -7.61 10.40 -0.53
N LEU A 47 -7.32 9.75 -1.67
CA LEU A 47 -7.70 10.26 -2.99
C LEU A 47 -9.21 10.35 -3.17
N GLN A 48 -9.97 9.37 -2.70
CA GLN A 48 -11.44 9.41 -2.74
C GLN A 48 -12.02 10.49 -1.80
N GLY A 49 -11.43 10.66 -0.62
CA GLY A 49 -11.83 11.65 0.39
C GLY A 49 -11.32 13.07 0.17
N TRP A 50 -10.58 13.33 -0.93
CA TRP A 50 -9.80 14.56 -1.13
C TRP A 50 -10.58 15.87 -0.96
N LYS A 51 -11.87 15.87 -1.31
CA LYS A 51 -12.74 17.07 -1.23
C LYS A 51 -13.25 17.40 0.17
N TRP A 52 -13.23 16.45 1.09
CA TRP A 52 -13.79 16.59 2.45
C TRP A 52 -12.71 16.68 3.53
N VAL A 53 -11.50 16.26 3.20
CA VAL A 53 -10.34 16.37 4.08
C VAL A 53 -9.88 17.83 4.15
N LYS A 54 -9.72 18.36 5.36
CA LYS A 54 -9.25 19.75 5.60
C LYS A 54 -7.88 20.04 4.98
N ASN A 55 -6.96 19.07 4.99
CA ASN A 55 -5.57 19.21 4.49
C ASN A 55 -5.08 17.93 3.78
N PRO A 56 -5.58 17.62 2.57
CA PRO A 56 -5.28 16.36 1.88
C PRO A 56 -3.80 16.25 1.51
N CYS A 57 -3.19 17.36 1.07
CA CYS A 57 -1.76 17.40 0.76
C CYS A 57 -0.89 17.08 1.98
N ALA A 58 -1.24 17.56 3.18
CA ALA A 58 -0.45 17.30 4.37
C ALA A 58 -0.53 15.83 4.81
N GLN A 59 -1.69 15.19 4.67
CA GLN A 59 -1.84 13.76 4.94
C GLN A 59 -1.14 12.89 3.90
N LEU A 60 -1.22 13.25 2.61
CA LEU A 60 -0.50 12.56 1.56
C LEU A 60 1.01 12.64 1.80
N THR A 61 1.54 13.84 2.09
CA THR A 61 2.96 14.04 2.36
C THR A 61 3.42 13.25 3.58
N LYS A 62 2.62 13.17 4.66
CA LYS A 62 2.95 12.32 5.83
C LYS A 62 3.01 10.84 5.46
N LEU A 63 2.05 10.37 4.67
CA LEU A 63 1.96 8.97 4.24
C LEU A 63 3.16 8.61 3.34
N LEU A 64 3.50 9.48 2.39
CA LEU A 64 4.67 9.32 1.53
C LEU A 64 5.98 9.39 2.32
N ILE A 65 6.12 10.32 3.27
CA ILE A 65 7.31 10.40 4.14
C ILE A 65 7.46 9.11 4.94
N PHE A 66 6.37 8.58 5.50
CA PHE A 66 6.39 7.32 6.23
C PHE A 66 6.80 6.14 5.34
N ASP A 67 6.25 6.07 4.12
CA ASP A 67 6.59 5.05 3.12
C ASP A 67 8.07 5.11 2.70
N ILE A 68 8.58 6.32 2.45
CA ILE A 68 9.99 6.56 2.12
C ILE A 68 10.90 6.19 3.29
N ILE A 69 10.54 6.53 4.53
CA ILE A 69 11.33 6.14 5.72
C ILE A 69 11.38 4.62 5.83
N LEU A 70 10.26 3.93 5.61
CA LEU A 70 10.23 2.46 5.63
C LEU A 70 11.06 1.83 4.50
N LEU A 71 11.07 2.44 3.31
CA LEU A 71 11.93 2.01 2.19
C LEU A 71 13.42 2.29 2.45
N VAL A 72 13.76 3.43 3.06
CA VAL A 72 15.13 3.76 3.46
C VAL A 72 15.61 2.82 4.57
N LEU A 73 14.77 2.51 5.55
CA LEU A 73 15.04 1.44 6.53
C LEU A 73 15.14 0.08 5.85
N GLY A 74 14.45 -0.13 4.73
CA GLY A 74 14.58 -1.32 3.89
C GLY A 74 15.89 -1.42 3.11
N THR A 75 16.77 -0.42 3.15
CA THR A 75 18.13 -0.52 2.58
C THR A 75 19.12 -1.24 3.49
N LEU A 76 18.70 -1.66 4.69
CA LEU A 76 19.48 -2.59 5.49
C LEU A 76 19.66 -3.92 4.75
N PRO A 77 20.84 -4.55 4.84
CA PRO A 77 21.03 -5.89 4.31
C PRO A 77 19.96 -6.81 4.93
N TYR A 78 19.38 -7.70 4.13
CA TYR A 78 18.23 -8.58 4.42
C TYR A 78 16.82 -8.05 4.11
N ILE A 79 16.61 -6.75 3.88
CA ILE A 79 15.26 -6.24 3.51
C ILE A 79 15.18 -6.06 1.99
N ASP A 80 14.14 -6.66 1.40
CA ASP A 80 13.91 -6.59 -0.03
C ASP A 80 12.98 -5.43 -0.40
N ASN A 81 13.59 -4.39 -0.97
CA ASN A 81 12.85 -3.21 -1.44
C ASN A 81 11.95 -3.51 -2.64
N TYR A 82 12.26 -4.52 -3.46
CA TYR A 82 11.41 -4.91 -4.60
C TYR A 82 10.10 -5.54 -4.10
N ALA A 83 10.15 -6.31 -3.01
CA ALA A 83 8.94 -6.85 -2.38
C ALA A 83 8.01 -5.74 -1.85
N ASN A 84 8.60 -4.70 -1.24
CA ASN A 84 7.85 -3.58 -0.67
C ASN A 84 7.21 -2.70 -1.78
N ILE A 85 7.97 -2.39 -2.83
CA ILE A 85 7.47 -1.64 -4.00
C ILE A 85 6.37 -2.44 -4.71
N GLY A 86 6.58 -3.74 -4.90
CA GLY A 86 5.60 -4.62 -5.52
C GLY A 86 4.32 -4.74 -4.71
N GLY A 87 4.44 -4.88 -3.39
CA GLY A 87 3.32 -4.92 -2.46
C GLY A 87 2.50 -3.63 -2.46
N PHE A 88 3.16 -2.47 -2.48
CA PHE A 88 2.51 -1.16 -2.61
C PHE A 88 1.74 -1.02 -3.93
N LEU A 89 2.34 -1.44 -5.04
CA LEU A 89 1.71 -1.36 -6.37
C LEU A 89 0.47 -2.25 -6.47
N PHE A 90 0.59 -3.54 -6.12
CA PHE A 90 -0.52 -4.49 -6.12
C PHE A 90 -1.59 -4.13 -5.09
N GLY A 91 -1.20 -3.62 -3.92
CA GLY A 91 -2.10 -3.11 -2.89
C GLY A 91 -2.92 -1.91 -3.37
N THR A 92 -2.29 -0.94 -4.04
CA THR A 92 -2.96 0.23 -4.60
C THR A 92 -3.96 -0.17 -5.70
N VAL A 93 -3.55 -1.05 -6.63
CA VAL A 93 -4.44 -1.53 -7.71
C VAL A 93 -5.63 -2.31 -7.14
N SER A 94 -5.39 -3.23 -6.20
CA SER A 94 -6.46 -3.98 -5.58
C SER A 94 -7.38 -3.09 -4.73
N ALA A 95 -6.85 -2.04 -4.08
CA ALA A 95 -7.65 -1.04 -3.40
C ALA A 95 -8.62 -0.33 -4.35
N PHE A 96 -8.18 0.09 -5.55
CA PHE A 96 -9.06 0.68 -6.55
C PHE A 96 -10.21 -0.23 -6.97
N VAL A 97 -9.99 -1.55 -7.01
CA VAL A 97 -11.00 -2.54 -7.41
C VAL A 97 -11.98 -2.85 -6.27
N PHE A 98 -11.48 -3.02 -5.04
CA PHE A 98 -12.28 -3.55 -3.93
C PHE A 98 -12.83 -2.49 -2.97
N VAL A 99 -12.25 -1.29 -2.92
CA VAL A 99 -12.76 -0.19 -2.10
C VAL A 99 -13.98 0.40 -2.81
N PRO A 100 -15.20 0.25 -2.25
CA PRO A 100 -16.38 0.88 -2.84
C PRO A 100 -16.15 2.39 -2.84
N TYR A 101 -16.36 3.04 -4.00
CA TYR A 101 -16.37 4.50 -4.10
C TYR A 101 -17.24 5.04 -2.98
N ILE A 102 -16.63 5.74 -2.04
CA ILE A 102 -17.35 6.35 -0.92
C ILE A 102 -18.22 7.46 -1.52
N SER A 103 -19.43 7.11 -1.95
CA SER A 103 -20.51 8.06 -2.19
C SER A 103 -21.04 8.43 -0.81
N VAL A 104 -20.34 9.34 -0.11
CA VAL A 104 -20.92 9.96 1.09
C VAL A 104 -22.12 10.76 0.60
N GLY A 105 -23.32 10.27 0.93
CA GLY A 105 -24.57 10.92 0.57
C GLY A 105 -24.61 12.36 1.06
N LYS A 106 -25.32 13.21 0.33
CA LYS A 106 -25.52 14.67 0.51
C LYS A 106 -26.01 15.13 1.90
N TRP A 107 -26.15 14.24 2.89
CA TRP A 107 -26.87 14.44 4.16
C TRP A 107 -25.97 14.60 5.40
N ASP A 108 -24.65 14.50 5.27
CA ASP A 108 -23.69 14.75 6.35
C ASP A 108 -23.18 16.20 6.32
N LYS A 109 -24.10 17.16 6.44
CA LYS A 109 -23.83 18.60 6.57
C LYS A 109 -24.24 19.11 7.94
#